data_AF-A0A421DZ89-F1
#
_entry.id   AF-A0A421DZ89-F1
#
_cell.length_a   1.000
_cell.length_b   1.000
_cell.length_c   1.000
_cell.angle_alpha   90.00
_cell.angle_beta   90.00
_cell.angle_gamma   90.00
#
_symmetry.space_group_name_H-M   'P 1'
#
loop_
_entity.id
_entity.type
_entity.pdbx_description
1 polymer ?
#
loop_
_entity_poly.entity_id
_entity_poly.type
_entity_poly.pdbx_seq_one_letter_code
_entity_poly.pdbx_strand_id
1 'polypeptide(L)'
;MLDSRKSRKLSAAVVLFQGVVTALFPQISVKFIKSMIGKNFDNASELQVKPAYRRQLRAVGVGMVAAAGTDLLLQSAGETDDDLPAADGDGE
;
A
#
# COMPACT_ATOMS: atom_id res chain seq x y z
N MET A 1 13.40 13.24 -14.24
CA MET A 1 12.61 13.33 -12.98
C MET A 1 11.27 12.68 -13.27
N LEU A 2 10.91 11.61 -12.54
CA LEU A 2 9.57 11.03 -12.66
C LEU A 2 8.55 12.07 -12.22
N ASP A 3 7.53 12.26 -13.03
CA ASP A 3 6.42 13.16 -12.75
C ASP A 3 5.84 12.87 -11.36
N SER A 4 5.71 13.90 -10.49
CA SER A 4 5.26 13.74 -9.11
C SER A 4 3.88 13.06 -9.00
N ARG A 5 3.05 13.19 -10.04
CA ARG A 5 1.73 12.53 -10.10
C ARG A 5 1.87 11.04 -10.42
N LYS A 6 2.77 10.67 -11.32
CA LYS A 6 3.06 9.26 -11.67
C LYS A 6 3.73 8.51 -10.51
N SER A 7 4.64 9.17 -9.78
CA SER A 7 5.29 8.56 -8.61
C SER A 7 4.31 8.30 -7.47
N ARG A 8 3.29 9.16 -7.28
CA ARG A 8 2.24 8.98 -6.26
C ARG A 8 1.27 7.84 -6.57
N LYS A 9 0.86 7.68 -7.84
CA LYS A 9 0.06 6.53 -8.28
C LYS A 9 0.85 5.22 -8.16
N LEU A 10 2.13 5.22 -8.54
CA LEU A 10 3.01 4.06 -8.41
C LEU A 10 3.20 3.64 -6.95
N SER A 11 3.43 4.59 -6.04
CA SER A 11 3.58 4.28 -4.62
C SER A 11 2.29 3.74 -4.02
N ALA A 12 1.13 4.32 -4.35
CA ALA A 12 -0.17 3.82 -3.93
C ALA A 12 -0.43 2.39 -4.45
N ALA A 13 -0.09 2.09 -5.70
CA ALA A 13 -0.20 0.74 -6.27
C ALA A 13 0.70 -0.28 -5.54
N VAL A 14 1.93 0.11 -5.21
CA VAL A 14 2.86 -0.74 -4.44
C VAL A 14 2.30 -1.03 -3.04
N VAL A 15 1.79 -0.01 -2.35
CA VAL A 15 1.19 -0.17 -1.02
C VAL A 15 -0.06 -1.05 -1.09
N LEU A 16 -0.90 -0.89 -2.11
CA LEU A 16 -2.07 -1.74 -2.33
C LEU A 16 -1.67 -3.20 -2.52
N PHE A 17 -0.69 -3.46 -3.39
CA PHE A 17 -0.16 -4.81 -3.62
C PHE A 17 0.40 -5.42 -2.33
N GLN A 18 1.21 -4.67 -1.58
CA GLN A 18 1.74 -5.13 -0.28
C GLN A 18 0.62 -5.41 0.73
N GLY A 19 -0.41 -4.57 0.74
CA GLY A 19 -1.63 -4.75 1.54
C GLY A 19 -2.32 -6.07 1.25
N VAL A 20 -2.56 -6.37 -0.04
CA VAL A 20 -3.21 -7.61 -0.49
C VAL A 20 -2.37 -8.84 -0.09
N VAL A 21 -1.07 -8.82 -0.38
CA VAL A 21 -0.16 -9.93 -0.03
C VAL A 21 -0.15 -10.16 1.48
N THR A 22 -0.11 -9.09 2.28
CA THR A 22 -0.10 -9.18 3.75
C THR A 22 -1.45 -9.68 4.31
N ALA A 23 -2.57 -9.28 3.69
CA ALA A 23 -3.91 -9.73 4.07
C ALA A 23 -4.16 -11.21 3.77
N LEU A 24 -3.75 -11.68 2.58
CA LEU A 24 -4.00 -13.06 2.15
C LEU A 24 -2.94 -14.03 2.68
N PHE A 25 -1.68 -13.61 2.67
CA PHE A 25 -0.52 -14.45 2.99
C PHE A 25 0.33 -13.85 4.14
N PRO A 26 -0.23 -13.70 5.35
CA PRO A 26 0.50 -13.15 6.50
C PRO A 26 1.73 -13.97 6.88
N GLN A 27 1.82 -15.24 6.43
CA GLN A 27 3.00 -16.07 6.63
C GLN A 27 4.24 -15.61 5.86
N ILE A 28 4.06 -14.97 4.69
CA ILE A 28 5.18 -14.43 3.91
C ILE A 28 5.80 -13.26 4.68
N SER A 29 4.97 -12.34 5.18
CA SER A 29 5.42 -11.22 6.01
C SER A 29 6.10 -11.70 7.30
N VAL A 30 5.58 -12.75 7.93
CA VAL A 30 6.23 -13.37 9.11
C VAL A 30 7.60 -13.94 8.78
N LYS A 31 7.76 -14.64 7.65
CA LYS A 31 9.06 -15.17 7.20
C LYS A 31 10.04 -14.04 6.91
N PHE A 32 9.58 -12.98 6.26
CA PHE A 32 10.39 -11.80 5.98
C PHE A 32 10.87 -11.13 7.28
N ILE A 33 9.98 -10.90 8.23
CA ILE A 33 10.30 -10.31 9.54
C ILE A 33 11.28 -11.20 10.31
N LYS A 34 11.06 -12.52 10.35
CA LYS A 34 12.01 -13.47 10.95
C LYS A 34 13.38 -13.43 10.28
N SER A 35 13.43 -13.35 8.96
CA SER A 35 14.70 -13.25 8.21
C SER A 35 15.43 -11.95 8.53
N MET A 36 14.73 -10.82 8.66
CA MET A 36 15.33 -9.55 9.08
C MET A 36 15.88 -9.61 10.50
N ILE A 37 15.12 -10.18 11.45
CA ILE A 37 15.55 -10.32 12.84
C ILE A 37 16.73 -11.29 12.93
N GLY A 38 16.70 -12.39 12.18
CA GLY A 38 17.75 -13.41 12.16
C GLY A 38 19.09 -12.94 11.59
N LYS A 39 19.13 -11.79 10.89
CA LYS A 39 20.40 -11.16 10.50
C LYS A 39 21.14 -10.52 11.68
N ASN A 40 20.44 -10.23 12.78
CA ASN A 40 20.99 -9.52 13.94
C ASN A 40 20.92 -10.34 15.24
N PHE A 41 20.19 -11.45 15.25
CA PHE A 41 19.98 -12.28 16.44
C PHE A 41 20.06 -13.76 16.07
N ASP A 42 20.87 -14.52 16.81
CA ASP A 42 20.82 -15.97 16.78
C ASP A 42 19.46 -16.48 17.33
N ASN A 43 18.94 -17.56 16.74
CA ASN A 43 17.66 -18.21 17.08
C ASN A 43 16.37 -17.52 16.60
N ALA A 44 16.42 -16.49 15.75
CA ALA A 44 15.21 -15.86 15.22
C ALA A 44 14.33 -16.81 14.36
N SER A 45 14.92 -17.86 13.81
CA SER A 45 14.22 -18.95 13.12
C SER A 45 13.24 -19.69 14.04
N GLU A 46 13.56 -19.81 15.33
CA GLU A 46 12.82 -20.58 16.34
C GLU A 46 11.62 -19.83 16.93
N LEU A 47 11.50 -18.52 16.68
CA LEU A 47 10.41 -17.68 17.18
C LEU A 47 9.04 -18.24 16.79
N GLN A 48 8.29 -18.78 17.75
CA GLN A 48 6.94 -19.27 17.46
C GLN A 48 5.96 -18.10 17.30
N VAL A 49 5.33 -18.05 16.14
CA VAL A 49 4.45 -16.95 15.77
C VAL A 49 3.07 -17.22 16.36
N LYS A 50 2.66 -16.39 17.33
CA LYS A 50 1.34 -16.49 17.94
C LYS A 50 0.24 -16.36 16.85
N PRO A 51 -0.83 -17.17 16.90
CA PRO A 51 -1.92 -17.07 15.94
C PRO A 51 -2.61 -15.70 15.95
N ALA A 52 -2.66 -15.03 17.10
CA ALA A 52 -3.14 -13.65 17.24
C ALA A 52 -2.34 -12.65 16.38
N TYR A 53 -1.03 -12.83 16.27
CA TYR A 53 -0.16 -11.97 15.45
C TYR A 53 -0.48 -12.09 13.96
N ARG A 54 -0.81 -13.30 13.48
CA ARG A 54 -1.26 -13.50 12.08
C ARG A 54 -2.57 -12.77 11.80
N ARG A 55 -3.50 -12.77 12.77
CA ARG A 55 -4.78 -12.07 12.63
C ARG A 55 -4.58 -10.55 12.61
N GLN A 56 -3.67 -10.04 13.43
CA GLN A 56 -3.27 -8.63 13.39
C GLN A 56 -2.63 -8.26 12.05
N LEU A 57 -1.70 -9.07 11.53
CA LEU A 57 -1.09 -8.84 10.22
C LEU A 57 -2.14 -8.76 9.10
N ARG A 58 -3.14 -9.65 9.13
CA ARG A 58 -4.24 -9.59 8.16
C ARG A 58 -5.02 -8.28 8.27
N ALA A 59 -5.36 -7.85 9.48
CA ALA A 59 -6.06 -6.59 9.71
C ALA A 59 -5.24 -5.38 9.20
N VAL A 60 -3.92 -5.38 9.45
CA VAL A 60 -3.01 -4.36 8.92
C VAL A 60 -3.00 -4.38 7.39
N GLY A 61 -2.93 -5.58 6.77
CA GLY A 61 -3.05 -5.76 5.32
C GLY A 61 -4.34 -5.16 4.75
N VAL A 62 -5.48 -5.47 5.36
CA VAL A 62 -6.79 -4.92 4.97
C VAL A 62 -6.82 -3.39 5.10
N GLY A 63 -6.26 -2.84 6.19
CA GLY A 63 -6.15 -1.39 6.36
C GLY A 63 -5.30 -0.72 5.28
N MET A 64 -4.18 -1.33 4.89
CA MET A 64 -3.33 -0.85 3.78
C MET A 64 -4.09 -0.85 2.45
N VAL A 65 -4.86 -1.92 2.16
CA VAL A 65 -5.69 -1.98 0.94
C VAL A 65 -6.77 -0.92 0.95
N ALA A 66 -7.47 -0.73 2.07
CA ALA A 66 -8.53 0.27 2.17
C ALA A 66 -7.99 1.70 1.98
N ALA A 67 -6.86 2.03 2.63
CA ALA A 67 -6.24 3.34 2.50
C ALA A 67 -5.73 3.60 1.07
N ALA A 68 -4.93 2.68 0.52
CA ALA A 68 -4.36 2.85 -0.83
C ALA A 68 -5.42 2.81 -1.92
N GLY A 69 -6.45 1.95 -1.78
CA GLY A 69 -7.57 1.91 -2.70
C GLY A 69 -8.37 3.21 -2.71
N THR A 70 -8.65 3.77 -1.52
CA THR A 70 -9.34 5.06 -1.41
C THR A 70 -8.50 6.20 -1.99
N ASP A 71 -7.20 6.24 -1.71
CA ASP A 71 -6.28 7.24 -2.26
C ASP A 71 -6.20 7.18 -3.80
N LEU A 72 -6.22 5.98 -4.39
CA LEU A 72 -6.27 5.82 -5.85
C LEU A 72 -7.61 6.28 -6.44
N LEU A 73 -8.73 5.99 -5.78
CA LEU A 73 -10.05 6.44 -6.21
C LEU A 73 -10.16 7.98 -6.18
N LEU A 74 -9.68 8.62 -5.11
CA LEU A 74 -9.65 10.08 -5.00
C LEU A 74 -8.75 10.72 -6.07
N GLN A 75 -7.59 10.14 -6.34
CA GLN A 75 -6.71 10.60 -7.42
C GLN A 75 -7.32 10.42 -8.81
N SER A 76 -8.13 9.37 -9.02
CA SER A 76 -8.85 9.16 -10.29
C SER A 76 -10.02 10.13 -10.46
N ALA A 77 -10.74 10.47 -9.38
CA ALA A 77 -11.83 11.43 -9.41
C ALA A 77 -11.32 12.85 -9.74
N GLY A 78 -10.25 13.30 -9.05
CA GLY A 78 -9.66 14.61 -9.32
C GLY A 78 -8.98 14.75 -10.68
N GLU A 79 -8.61 13.63 -11.34
CA GLU A 79 -8.11 13.67 -12.72
C GLU A 79 -9.22 13.95 -13.75
N THR A 80 -10.49 13.74 -13.39
CA THR A 80 -11.63 14.08 -14.26
C THR A 80 -11.95 15.57 -14.25
N ASP A 81 -11.67 16.27 -13.14
CA ASP A 81 -11.94 17.71 -12.99
C ASP A 81 -10.85 18.61 -13.62
N ASP A 82 -9.59 18.14 -13.69
CA ASP A 82 -8.46 18.91 -14.24
C ASP A 82 -8.43 18.95 -15.80
N ASP A 83 -9.22 18.11 -16.48
CA ASP A 83 -9.27 18.00 -17.96
C ASP A 83 -10.41 18.83 -18.60
N LEU A 84 -11.14 19.64 -17.83
CA LEU A 84 -12.10 20.60 -18.37
C LEU A 84 -11.34 21.81 -18.95
N PRO A 85 -11.42 22.11 -20.26
CA PRO A 85 -10.81 23.31 -20.80
C PRO A 85 -11.41 24.51 -20.09
N ALA A 86 -10.55 25.38 -19.55
CA ALA A 86 -10.94 26.70 -19.11
C ALA A 86 -11.76 27.32 -20.24
N ALA A 87 -13.03 27.63 -19.96
CA ALA A 87 -13.88 28.31 -20.92
C ALA A 87 -13.24 29.68 -21.21
N ASP A 88 -12.57 29.78 -22.36
CA ASP A 88 -12.31 31.04 -23.03
C ASP A 88 -13.68 31.68 -23.29
N GLY A 89 -14.02 32.59 -22.38
CA GLY A 89 -15.22 33.41 -22.40
C GLY A 89 -14.85 34.86 -22.62
N ASP A 90 -14.09 35.14 -23.67
CA ASP A 90 -14.01 36.42 -24.33
C ASP A 90 -15.32 36.67 -25.09
N GLY A 91 -16.11 37.64 -24.62
CA GLY A 91 -17.37 38.04 -25.21
C GLY A 91 -17.86 39.36 -24.62
N GLU A 92 -17.35 40.44 -25.21
CA GLU A 92 -17.80 41.85 -25.29
C GLU A 92 -18.79 42.43 -24.24
#